data_AF-A0A496LND2-F1
#
_entry.id   AF-A0A496LND2-F1
#
_cell.length_a   1.000
_cell.length_b   1.000
_cell.length_c   1.000
_cell.angle_alpha   90.00
_cell.angle_beta   90.00
_cell.angle_gamma   90.00
#
_symmetry.space_group_name_H-M   'P 1'
#
loop_
_entity.id
_entity.type
_entity.pdbx_description
1 polymer ?
#
loop_
_entity_poly.entity_id
_entity_poly.type
_entity_poly.pdbx_seq_one_letter_code
_entity_poly.pdbx_strand_id
1 'polypeptide(L)' 'MLNKYTALFLVNLFKKSFNGVYNDQISSTDLKKSYIRLPVTNDMIDFNFMENYIKSIEAKMQKLILYH' A
#
# COMPACT_ATOMS: atom_id res chain seq x y z
N MET A 1 4.84 2.90 -12.64
CA MET A 1 6.25 2.55 -12.38
C MET A 1 6.57 2.75 -10.91
N LEU A 2 7.50 1.99 -10.33
CA LEU A 2 7.82 2.08 -8.90
C LEU A 2 8.49 3.42 -8.55
N ASN A 3 7.89 4.15 -7.61
CA ASN A 3 8.36 5.41 -7.02
C ASN A 3 8.01 5.45 -5.52
N LYS A 4 8.42 6.50 -4.80
CA LYS A 4 8.16 6.68 -3.36
C LYS A 4 6.68 6.44 -2.98
N TYR A 5 5.74 7.04 -3.72
CA TYR A 5 4.32 6.96 -3.40
C TYR A 5 3.74 5.56 -3.65
N THR A 6 4.05 4.97 -4.80
CA THR A 6 3.64 3.59 -5.08
C THR A 6 4.29 2.58 -4.10
N ALA A 7 5.53 2.80 -3.68
CA ALA A 7 6.20 1.98 -2.68
C ALA A 7 5.52 2.10 -1.30
N LEU A 8 5.15 3.31 -0.88
CA LEU A 8 4.38 3.53 0.36
C LEU A 8 3.02 2.83 0.32
N PHE A 9 2.34 2.87 -0.83
CA PHE A 9 1.10 2.12 -1.04
C PHE A 9 1.31 0.61 -0.83
N LEU A 10 2.32 0.04 -1.50
CA LEU A 10 2.64 -1.39 -1.42
C LEU A 10 3.05 -1.80 0.00
N VAL A 11 3.90 -1.03 0.67
CA VAL A 11 4.31 -1.31 2.07
C VAL A 11 3.10 -1.34 2.99
N ASN A 12 2.19 -0.37 2.88
CA ASN A 12 0.97 -0.36 3.69
C ASN A 12 0.04 -1.53 3.35
N LEU A 13 -0.03 -1.92 2.07
CA LEU A 13 -0.80 -3.09 1.64
C LEU A 13 -0.22 -4.38 2.24
N PHE A 14 1.10 -4.56 2.19
CA PHE A 14 1.77 -5.71 2.80
C PHE A 14 1.57 -5.75 4.31
N LYS A 15 1.78 -4.64 5.01
CA LYS A 15 1.52 -4.55 6.46
C LYS A 15 0.08 -4.97 6.80
N LYS A 16 -0.90 -4.49 6.03
CA LYS A 16 -2.31 -4.85 6.23
C LYS A 16 -2.59 -6.33 5.94
N SER A 17 -2.01 -6.89 4.89
CA SER A 17 -2.20 -8.29 4.50
C SER A 17 -1.53 -9.27 5.47
N PHE A 18 -0.46 -8.84 6.16
CA PHE A 18 0.29 -9.66 7.10
C PHE A 18 0.10 -9.25 8.57
N ASN A 19 -0.92 -8.44 8.86
CA ASN A 19 -1.25 -8.03 10.21
C ASN A 19 -1.67 -9.26 11.04
N GLY A 20 -0.86 -9.63 12.05
CA GLY A 20 -1.10 -10.80 12.90
C GLY A 20 -0.03 -11.89 12.81
N VAL A 21 0.98 -11.72 11.96
CA VAL A 21 2.20 -12.54 11.99
C VAL A 21 3.01 -12.15 13.23
N TYR A 22 2.92 -12.97 14.28
CA TYR A 22 3.72 -12.79 15.50
C TYR A 22 5.21 -12.72 15.15
N ASN A 23 5.91 -11.67 15.61
CA ASN A 23 7.35 -11.43 15.45
C ASN A 23 7.86 -11.08 14.03
N ASP A 24 7.07 -10.43 13.18
CA ASP A 24 7.50 -9.99 11.83
C ASP A 24 7.97 -11.15 10.90
N GLN A 25 7.75 -12.40 11.29
CA GLN A 25 8.20 -13.59 10.56
C GLN A 25 7.03 -14.36 10.01
N ILE A 26 6.73 -14.13 8.74
CA ILE A 26 5.78 -14.96 8.03
C ILE A 26 6.43 -16.29 7.70
N SER A 27 5.77 -17.40 8.05
CA SER A 27 6.26 -18.71 7.66
C SER A 27 6.30 -18.79 6.13
N SER A 28 7.32 -19.46 5.57
CA SER A 28 7.44 -19.62 4.12
C SER A 28 6.23 -20.34 3.50
N THR A 29 5.53 -21.15 4.29
CA THR A 29 4.28 -21.83 3.92
C THR A 29 3.08 -20.89 3.86
N ASP A 30 2.99 -19.93 4.78
CA ASP A 30 1.89 -18.94 4.80
C ASP A 30 2.10 -17.83 3.78
N LEU A 31 3.35 -17.44 3.54
CA LEU A 31 3.70 -16.48 2.51
C LEU A 31 3.29 -16.99 1.12
N LYS A 32 3.52 -18.28 0.83
CA LYS A 32 3.12 -18.90 -0.44
C LYS A 32 1.60 -18.97 -0.64
N LYS A 33 0.82 -18.93 0.44
CA LYS A 33 -0.65 -18.93 0.41
C LYS A 33 -1.24 -17.52 0.43
N SER A 34 -0.41 -16.52 0.65
CA SER A 34 -0.83 -15.14 0.81
C SER A 34 -0.86 -14.42 -0.54
N TYR A 35 -1.95 -13.71 -0.78
CA TYR A 35 -2.15 -12.90 -1.98
C TYR A 35 -2.48 -11.47 -1.59
N ILE A 36 -1.86 -10.52 -2.29
CA ILE A 36 -2.21 -9.11 -2.21
C ILE A 36 -3.04 -8.72 -3.43
N ARG A 37 -4.04 -7.86 -3.24
CA ARG A 37 -4.84 -7.31 -4.35
C ARG A 37 -4.30 -5.95 -4.73
N LEU A 38 -3.97 -5.79 -6.00
CA LEU A 38 -3.50 -4.53 -6.56
C LEU A 38 -4.62 -3.86 -7.36
N PRO A 39 -4.61 -2.52 -7.46
CA PRO A 39 -5.49 -1.81 -8.36
C PRO A 39 -5.12 -2.14 -9.81
N VAL A 40 -6.14 -2.30 -10.65
CA VAL A 40 -6.00 -2.66 -12.06
C VAL A 40 -6.88 -1.72 -12.89
N THR A 41 -6.32 -1.22 -13.99
CA THR A 41 -7.02 -0.42 -15.00
C THR A 41 -6.62 -0.96 -16.38
N ASN A 42 -7.61 -1.26 -17.22
CA ASN A 42 -7.41 -1.89 -18.54
C ASN A 42 -6.52 -3.14 -18.47
N ASP A 43 -6.81 -4.04 -17.52
CA ASP A 43 -6.07 -5.29 -17.28
C ASP A 43 -4.57 -5.13 -16.91
N MET A 44 -4.14 -3.89 -16.62
CA MET A 44 -2.78 -3.58 -16.18
C MET A 44 -2.78 -3.01 -14.76
N ILE A 45 -1.70 -3.27 -14.00
CA ILE A 45 -1.54 -2.71 -12.66
C ILE A 45 -1.55 -1.19 -12.73
N ASP A 46 -2.45 -0.56 -11.97
CA ASP A 46 -2.63 0.88 -11.97
C ASP A 46 -1.71 1.57 -10.95
N PHE A 47 -0.48 1.86 -11.39
CA PHE A 47 0.48 2.61 -10.59
C PHE A 47 0.08 4.08 -10.39
N ASN A 48 -0.67 4.67 -11.32
CA ASN A 48 -1.08 6.07 -11.22
C ASN A 48 -2.12 6.22 -10.11
N PHE A 49 -3.05 5.28 -9.99
CA PHE A 49 -3.97 5.20 -8.88
C PHE A 49 -3.22 5.11 -7.54
N MET A 50 -2.26 4.17 -7.43
CA MET A 50 -1.48 3.99 -6.19
C MET A 50 -0.76 5.28 -5.77
N GLU A 51 -0.14 5.98 -6.73
CA GLU A 51 0.55 7.24 -6.47
C GLU A 51 -0.42 8.36 -6.07
N ASN A 52 -1.47 8.58 -6.84
CA ASN A 52 -2.46 9.63 -6.58
C ASN A 52 -3.18 9.42 -5.25
N TYR A 53 -3.44 8.17 -4.88
CA TYR A 53 -4.04 7.82 -3.60
C TYR A 53 -3.17 8.29 -2.43
N ILE A 54 -1.88 7.95 -2.41
CA ILE A 54 -0.98 8.38 -1.33
C ILE A 54 -0.82 9.90 -1.30
N LYS A 55 -0.64 10.55 -2.46
CA LYS A 55 -0.57 12.02 -2.54
C LYS A 55 -1.83 12.68 -1.99
N SER A 56 -3.01 12.14 -2.27
CA SER A 56 -4.28 12.68 -1.76
C SER A 56 -4.38 12.59 -0.23
N ILE A 57 -3.85 11.51 0.36
CA ILE A 57 -3.80 11.34 1.81
C ILE A 57 -2.84 12.36 2.43
N GLU A 58 -1.62 12.50 1.87
CA GLU A 58 -0.65 13.48 2.36
C GLU A 58 -1.20 14.91 2.29
N ALA A 59 -1.82 15.29 1.16
CA ALA A 59 -2.44 16.60 1.00
C ALA A 59 -3.59 16.82 2.01
N LYS A 60 -4.41 15.79 2.26
CA LYS A 60 -5.46 15.84 3.28
C LYS A 60 -4.88 16.05 4.68
N MET A 61 -3.80 15.36 5.02
CA MET A 61 -3.13 15.50 6.32
C MET A 61 -2.49 16.87 6.50
N GLN A 62 -1.80 17.38 5.48
CA GLN A 62 -1.25 18.74 5.49
C GLN A 62 -2.35 19.79 5.69
N LYS A 63 -3.47 19.61 5.00
CA LYS A 63 -4.65 20.48 5.16
C LYS A 63 -5.14 20.45 6.61
N LEU A 64 -5.31 19.26 7.20
CA LEU A 64 -5.77 19.12 8.59
C LEU A 64 -4.81 19.78 9.59
N ILE A 65 -3.50 19.63 9.40
CA ILE A 65 -2.49 20.26 10.26
C ILE A 65 -2.52 21.79 10.15
N LEU A 66 -2.78 22.35 8.97
CA LEU A 66 -2.79 23.79 8.74
C LEU A 66 -4.04 24.50 9.29
N TYR A 67 -5.17 23.79 9.41
CA TYR A 67 -6.44 24.33 9.92
C TYR A 67 -6.73 23.89 11.37
N HIS A 68 -5.72 23.41 12.09
CA HIS A 68 -5.71 23.19 13.53
C HIS A 68 -4.74 24.19 14.19
#